data_AF-A0A8T5JN38-F1
#
_entry.id   AF-A0A8T5JN38-F1
#
_cell.length_a   1.000
_cell.length_b   1.000
_cell.length_c   1.000
_cell.angle_alpha   90.00
_cell.angle_beta   90.00
_cell.angle_gamma   90.00
#
_symmetry.space_group_name_H-M   'P 1'
#
loop_
_entity.id
_entity.type
_entity.pdbx_description
1 polymer ?
#
loop_
_entity_poly.entity_id
_entity_poly.type
_entity_poly.pdbx_seq_one_letter_code
_entity_poly.pdbx_strand_id
1 'polypeptide(L)'
;MNQKLSLKKLKGIKPKGVKVKPSSKLQSMIELEKKVVDRYGKLEYEFPTSSALSCEFKEESYGNLYRRFEPEFEKSNFSKQDLVNYVNYCFADDSYDTPSELIVRGFYSGALLEYISKQAKQRDEYLCLEINGENNSFDHLFAFARNPCDLFLENATGRKICERFGFHSGFNNLALFNISGDNIGHVLGANSEKGGNIILSNISGNMLFEGALVGTNINSLTASDIKGYCFSQGANLFDLDLIILKNVLDVAGLSFYSTEADVVCFENVSSKDLISAENDFRIFRESYIHLLLSKNLSSNLDEHFTLQFGSSFNDSTRHEDLPKSFNFHKRYLGINTILNLVKNYKKFEDRSDFFKRFDELRVSSKNKFEKRL
;
A
#
# COMPACT_ATOMS: atom_id res chain seq x y z
N MET A 1 -44.23 3.07 -20.77
CA MET A 1 -44.32 1.60 -20.94
C MET A 1 -42.94 1.00 -20.68
N ASN A 2 -42.72 0.45 -19.48
CA ASN A 2 -41.44 -0.18 -19.11
C ASN A 2 -41.45 -1.64 -19.62
N GLN A 3 -40.73 -1.91 -20.72
CA GLN A 3 -40.51 -3.27 -21.17
C GLN A 3 -39.54 -4.00 -20.23
N LYS A 4 -40.11 -4.86 -19.39
CA LYS A 4 -39.41 -5.82 -18.55
C LYS A 4 -38.77 -6.88 -19.45
N LEU A 5 -37.50 -6.71 -19.81
CA LEU A 5 -36.70 -7.76 -20.45
C LEU A 5 -36.30 -8.80 -19.39
N SER A 6 -37.20 -9.74 -19.11
CA SER A 6 -36.86 -10.92 -18.30
C SER A 6 -36.03 -11.89 -19.14
N LEU A 7 -34.72 -11.89 -18.94
CA LEU A 7 -33.84 -12.93 -19.48
C LEU A 7 -34.24 -14.29 -18.90
N LYS A 8 -34.76 -15.18 -19.76
CA LYS A 8 -35.01 -16.59 -19.42
C LYS A 8 -33.70 -17.21 -18.93
N LYS A 9 -33.67 -17.63 -17.66
CA LYS A 9 -32.57 -18.41 -17.08
C LYS A 9 -32.47 -19.75 -17.82
N LEU A 10 -31.58 -19.85 -18.79
CA LEU A 10 -31.18 -21.11 -19.40
C LEU A 10 -30.41 -21.92 -18.35
N LYS A 11 -31.09 -22.87 -17.72
CA LYS A 11 -30.47 -23.87 -16.83
C LYS A 11 -29.59 -24.78 -17.71
N GLY A 12 -28.28 -24.81 -17.46
CA GLY A 12 -27.40 -25.89 -17.92
C GLY A 12 -26.30 -25.54 -18.92
N ILE A 13 -26.23 -24.31 -19.46
CA ILE A 13 -25.09 -23.87 -20.25
C ILE A 13 -24.23 -22.99 -19.34
N LYS A 14 -23.12 -23.52 -18.79
CA LYS A 14 -22.03 -22.64 -18.35
C LYS A 14 -21.67 -21.79 -19.56
N PRO A 15 -21.81 -20.45 -19.53
CA PRO A 15 -21.39 -19.64 -20.65
C PRO A 15 -19.91 -19.95 -20.88
N LYS A 16 -19.60 -20.66 -21.98
CA LYS A 16 -18.22 -20.75 -22.47
C LYS A 16 -17.76 -19.31 -22.58
N GLY A 17 -16.74 -18.95 -21.81
CA GLY A 17 -16.30 -17.57 -21.61
C GLY A 17 -16.39 -16.80 -22.91
N VAL A 18 -17.32 -15.86 -22.98
CA VAL A 18 -17.43 -14.96 -24.12
C VAL A 18 -16.14 -14.17 -24.08
N LYS A 19 -15.16 -14.55 -24.92
CA LYS A 19 -13.95 -13.75 -25.12
C LYS A 19 -14.42 -12.42 -25.67
N VAL A 20 -14.56 -11.43 -24.78
CA VAL A 20 -14.93 -10.07 -25.15
C VAL A 20 -13.88 -9.62 -26.15
N LYS A 21 -14.32 -9.27 -27.36
CA LYS A 21 -13.40 -8.74 -28.37
C LYS A 21 -12.78 -7.47 -27.80
N PRO A 22 -11.44 -7.37 -27.71
CA PRO A 22 -10.80 -6.21 -27.11
C PRO A 22 -11.22 -4.93 -27.86
N SER A 23 -11.46 -3.85 -27.12
CA SER A 23 -11.67 -2.53 -27.73
C SER A 23 -10.42 -2.12 -28.50
N SER A 24 -10.56 -1.20 -29.46
CA SER A 24 -9.41 -0.71 -30.23
C SER A 24 -8.32 -0.14 -29.31
N LYS A 25 -8.70 0.56 -28.23
CA LYS A 25 -7.75 1.09 -27.23
C LYS A 25 -7.07 0.00 -26.42
N LEU A 26 -7.83 -0.98 -25.90
CA LEU A 26 -7.25 -2.10 -25.15
C LEU A 26 -6.27 -2.88 -26.03
N GLN A 27 -6.65 -3.14 -27.28
CA GLN A 27 -5.77 -3.78 -28.26
C GLN A 27 -4.50 -2.96 -28.51
N SER A 28 -4.60 -1.63 -28.63
CA SER A 28 -3.44 -0.76 -28.75
C SER A 28 -2.52 -0.80 -27.52
N MET A 29 -3.07 -0.86 -26.31
CA MET A 29 -2.26 -1.00 -25.08
C MET A 29 -1.52 -2.34 -25.06
N ILE A 30 -2.21 -3.43 -25.38
CA ILE A 30 -1.60 -4.77 -25.47
C ILE A 30 -0.50 -4.80 -26.54
N GLU A 31 -0.70 -4.17 -27.69
CA GLU A 31 0.31 -4.10 -28.75
C GLU A 31 1.51 -3.24 -28.36
N LEU A 32 1.30 -2.13 -27.65
CA LEU A 32 2.39 -1.32 -27.12
C LEU A 32 3.17 -2.08 -26.06
N GLU A 33 2.50 -2.73 -25.11
CA GLU A 33 3.11 -3.60 -24.12
C GLU A 33 3.98 -4.67 -24.79
N LYS A 34 3.43 -5.41 -25.77
CA LYS A 34 4.18 -6.45 -26.48
C LYS A 34 5.46 -5.89 -27.11
N LYS A 35 5.42 -4.71 -27.72
CA LYS A 35 6.63 -4.05 -28.24
C LYS A 35 7.64 -3.71 -27.14
N VAL A 36 7.18 -3.36 -25.93
CA VAL A 36 8.07 -3.13 -24.78
C VAL A 36 8.70 -4.43 -24.34
N VAL A 37 7.89 -5.48 -24.14
CA VAL A 37 8.33 -6.80 -23.71
C VAL A 37 9.29 -7.43 -24.73
N ASP A 38 8.98 -7.39 -26.02
CA ASP A 38 9.85 -7.91 -27.09
C ASP A 38 11.23 -7.25 -27.10
N ARG A 39 11.27 -5.96 -26.73
CA ARG A 39 12.49 -5.15 -26.75
C ARG A 39 13.33 -5.30 -25.48
N TYR A 40 12.69 -5.33 -24.32
CA TYR A 40 13.37 -5.24 -23.02
C TYR A 40 13.24 -6.51 -22.17
N GLY A 41 12.25 -7.36 -22.44
CA GLY A 41 12.03 -8.62 -21.72
C GLY A 41 13.12 -9.66 -21.92
N LYS A 42 13.88 -9.57 -23.03
CA LYS A 42 15.01 -10.46 -23.34
C LYS A 42 16.36 -9.97 -22.78
N LEU A 43 16.40 -8.80 -22.16
CA LEU A 43 17.63 -8.23 -21.58
C LEU A 43 17.91 -8.82 -20.19
N GLU A 44 17.92 -10.16 -20.07
CA GLU A 44 18.14 -10.90 -18.81
C GLU A 44 19.39 -10.45 -18.04
N TYR A 45 20.36 -9.84 -18.73
CA TYR A 45 21.64 -9.40 -18.18
C TYR A 45 21.65 -7.98 -17.59
N GLU A 46 20.61 -7.17 -17.80
CA GLU A 46 20.63 -5.76 -17.41
C GLU A 46 19.96 -5.48 -16.07
N PHE A 47 19.18 -6.42 -15.50
CA PHE A 47 18.49 -6.19 -14.23
C PHE A 47 19.02 -7.05 -13.09
N PRO A 48 20.21 -6.74 -12.52
CA PRO A 48 20.74 -7.52 -11.41
C PRO A 48 19.71 -7.59 -10.27
N THR A 49 19.54 -8.78 -9.72
CA THR A 49 18.44 -9.07 -8.80
C THR A 49 18.75 -8.71 -7.35
N SER A 50 19.99 -8.30 -7.00
CA SER A 50 20.41 -8.27 -5.59
C SER A 50 21.44 -7.21 -5.16
N SER A 51 21.66 -6.11 -5.89
CA SER A 51 22.61 -5.06 -5.45
C SER A 51 22.02 -3.65 -5.47
N ALA A 52 22.53 -2.74 -4.63
CA ALA A 52 22.16 -1.32 -4.68
C ALA A 52 22.41 -0.71 -6.08
N LEU A 53 23.48 -1.14 -6.76
CA LEU A 53 23.77 -0.80 -8.16
C LEU A 53 22.66 -1.25 -9.13
N SER A 54 21.93 -2.32 -8.81
CA SER A 54 20.81 -2.77 -9.63
C SER A 54 19.54 -1.95 -9.44
N CYS A 55 19.44 -1.22 -8.33
CA CYS A 55 18.32 -0.33 -8.07
C CYS A 55 18.42 0.95 -8.89
N GLU A 56 19.60 1.59 -8.92
CA GLU A 56 19.88 2.75 -9.77
C GLU A 56 19.71 2.40 -11.25
N PHE A 57 20.24 1.25 -11.68
CA PHE A 57 20.07 0.80 -13.06
C PHE A 57 18.59 0.56 -13.42
N LYS A 58 17.81 -0.07 -12.53
CA LYS A 58 16.37 -0.29 -12.74
C LYS A 58 15.61 1.02 -12.83
N GLU A 59 15.97 1.99 -12.01
CA GLU A 59 15.35 3.30 -12.01
C GLU A 59 15.69 4.09 -13.27
N GLU A 60 16.95 4.11 -13.70
CA GLU A 60 17.36 4.72 -14.96
C GLU A 60 16.64 4.05 -16.15
N SER A 61 16.59 2.72 -16.15
CA SER A 61 15.85 1.92 -17.13
C SER A 61 14.37 2.30 -17.15
N TYR A 62 13.73 2.41 -15.99
CA TYR A 62 12.34 2.84 -15.88
C TYR A 62 12.16 4.26 -16.45
N GLY A 63 13.00 5.23 -16.07
CA GLY A 63 12.94 6.59 -16.59
C GLY A 63 13.18 6.69 -18.09
N ASN A 64 14.05 5.84 -18.65
CA ASN A 64 14.28 5.72 -20.09
C ASN A 64 13.08 5.10 -20.82
N LEU A 65 12.46 4.07 -20.23
CA LEU A 65 11.23 3.46 -20.73
C LEU A 65 10.10 4.48 -20.75
N TYR A 66 9.83 5.13 -19.61
CA TYR A 66 8.77 6.13 -19.49
C TYR A 66 8.89 7.23 -20.55
N ARG A 67 10.04 7.91 -20.64
CA ARG A 67 10.29 8.98 -21.62
C ARG A 67 10.07 8.53 -23.07
N ARG A 68 10.31 7.26 -23.36
CA ARG A 68 10.14 6.71 -24.70
C ARG A 68 8.67 6.43 -25.04
N PHE A 69 7.88 6.00 -24.06
CA PHE A 69 6.49 5.62 -24.29
C PHE A 69 5.50 6.74 -24.05
N GLU A 70 5.87 7.76 -23.28
CA GLU A 70 5.02 8.92 -23.04
C GLU A 70 4.42 9.51 -24.33
N PRO A 71 5.17 9.72 -25.43
CA PRO A 71 4.59 10.20 -26.69
C PRO A 71 3.55 9.25 -27.32
N GLU A 72 3.73 7.93 -27.17
CA GLU A 72 2.76 6.94 -27.64
C GLU A 72 1.50 6.96 -26.77
N PHE A 73 1.64 7.15 -25.45
CA PHE A 73 0.52 7.31 -24.53
C PHE A 73 -0.29 8.58 -24.81
N GLU A 74 0.40 9.70 -25.09
CA GLU A 74 -0.20 10.96 -25.51
C GLU A 74 -1.02 10.81 -26.78
N LYS A 75 -0.44 10.17 -27.80
CA LYS A 75 -1.12 9.90 -29.08
C LYS A 75 -2.38 9.05 -28.91
N SER A 76 -2.35 8.06 -28.02
CA SER A 76 -3.48 7.15 -27.80
C SER A 76 -4.57 7.72 -26.88
N ASN A 77 -4.26 8.75 -26.09
CA ASN A 77 -5.19 9.36 -25.13
C ASN A 77 -5.90 8.32 -24.25
N PHE A 78 -5.11 7.51 -23.54
CA PHE A 78 -5.62 6.49 -22.63
C PHE A 78 -6.30 7.13 -21.42
N SER A 79 -7.46 6.59 -21.04
CA SER A 79 -8.23 7.02 -19.87
C SER A 79 -8.00 6.09 -18.67
N LYS A 80 -8.47 6.52 -17.49
CA LYS A 80 -8.54 5.67 -16.28
C LYS A 80 -9.18 4.30 -16.56
N GLN A 81 -10.32 4.29 -17.26
CA GLN A 81 -11.04 3.05 -17.55
C GLN A 81 -10.27 2.15 -18.51
N ASP A 82 -9.50 2.73 -19.45
CA ASP A 82 -8.65 1.95 -20.35
C ASP A 82 -7.56 1.21 -19.55
N LEU A 83 -6.94 1.86 -18.55
CA LEU A 83 -5.98 1.21 -17.65
C LEU A 83 -6.60 0.10 -16.80
N VAL A 84 -7.78 0.33 -16.21
CA VAL A 84 -8.50 -0.72 -15.46
C VAL A 84 -8.80 -1.93 -16.36
N ASN A 85 -9.31 -1.69 -17.57
CA ASN A 85 -9.60 -2.75 -18.53
C ASN A 85 -8.33 -3.50 -18.94
N TYR A 86 -7.22 -2.79 -19.12
CA TYR A 86 -5.92 -3.36 -19.43
C TYR A 86 -5.42 -4.27 -18.30
N VAL A 87 -5.43 -3.81 -17.05
CA VAL A 87 -4.98 -4.61 -15.91
C VAL A 87 -5.85 -5.87 -15.77
N ASN A 88 -7.17 -5.73 -15.88
CA ASN A 88 -8.08 -6.87 -15.79
C ASN A 88 -7.91 -7.86 -16.95
N TYR A 89 -7.46 -7.41 -18.12
CA TYR A 89 -7.22 -8.27 -19.28
C TYR A 89 -5.86 -8.98 -19.20
N CYS A 90 -4.76 -8.24 -19.03
CA CYS A 90 -3.41 -8.78 -19.20
C CYS A 90 -3.00 -9.71 -18.06
N PHE A 91 -3.50 -9.50 -16.85
CA PHE A 91 -3.09 -10.27 -15.67
C PHE A 91 -4.05 -11.42 -15.33
N ALA A 92 -5.12 -11.60 -16.12
CA ALA A 92 -5.88 -12.85 -16.14
C ALA A 92 -5.25 -13.92 -17.05
N ASP A 93 -4.17 -13.57 -17.77
CA ASP A 93 -3.47 -14.43 -18.71
C ASP A 93 -2.01 -14.64 -18.23
N ASP A 94 -1.72 -15.85 -17.73
CA ASP A 94 -0.37 -16.27 -17.28
C ASP A 94 0.57 -16.56 -18.46
N SER A 95 0.41 -15.85 -19.58
CA SER A 95 1.02 -16.18 -20.86
C SER A 95 2.50 -15.78 -21.00
N TYR A 96 3.16 -15.31 -19.94
CA TYR A 96 4.56 -14.91 -20.02
C TYR A 96 5.50 -16.00 -19.54
N ASP A 97 6.54 -16.21 -20.34
CA ASP A 97 7.41 -17.37 -20.23
C ASP A 97 8.61 -17.08 -19.31
N THR A 98 8.93 -15.81 -19.03
CA THR A 98 10.11 -15.44 -18.25
C THR A 98 9.86 -14.39 -17.14
N PRO A 99 10.63 -14.41 -16.04
CA PRO A 99 10.56 -13.39 -14.99
C PRO A 99 10.84 -11.96 -15.48
N SER A 100 11.72 -11.80 -16.47
CA SER A 100 12.07 -10.48 -17.03
C SER A 100 10.89 -9.84 -17.75
N GLU A 101 10.07 -10.63 -18.46
CA GLU A 101 8.85 -10.14 -19.12
C GLU A 101 7.83 -9.62 -18.09
N LEU A 102 7.68 -10.31 -16.95
CA LEU A 102 6.80 -9.88 -15.86
C LEU A 102 7.25 -8.53 -15.25
N ILE A 103 8.56 -8.35 -15.04
CA ILE A 103 9.11 -7.06 -14.56
C ILE A 103 8.83 -5.95 -15.56
N VAL A 104 9.05 -6.20 -16.86
CA VAL A 104 8.84 -5.21 -17.92
C VAL A 104 7.35 -4.86 -18.05
N ARG A 105 6.44 -5.82 -17.93
CA ARG A 105 4.99 -5.58 -17.81
C ARG A 105 4.68 -4.72 -16.59
N GLY A 106 5.31 -5.00 -15.45
CA GLY A 106 5.24 -4.19 -14.25
C GLY A 106 5.61 -2.72 -14.51
N PHE A 107 6.76 -2.49 -15.14
CA PHE A 107 7.22 -1.14 -15.52
C PHE A 107 6.26 -0.46 -16.49
N TYR A 108 5.75 -1.20 -17.49
CA TYR A 108 4.77 -0.66 -18.44
C TYR A 108 3.49 -0.22 -17.74
N SER A 109 2.93 -1.06 -16.86
CA SER A 109 1.74 -0.73 -16.08
C SER A 109 1.99 0.48 -15.16
N GLY A 110 3.16 0.55 -14.52
CA GLY A 110 3.55 1.68 -13.68
C GLY A 110 3.68 2.98 -14.49
N ALA A 111 4.28 2.94 -15.68
CA ALA A 111 4.40 4.08 -16.58
C ALA A 111 3.04 4.58 -17.07
N LEU A 112 2.10 3.68 -17.38
CA LEU A 112 0.74 4.05 -17.72
C LEU A 112 0.02 4.74 -16.54
N LEU A 113 0.18 4.21 -15.33
CA LEU A 113 -0.38 4.83 -14.13
C LEU A 113 0.18 6.24 -13.91
N GLU A 114 1.50 6.40 -13.99
CA GLU A 114 2.18 7.69 -13.87
C GLU A 114 1.68 8.68 -14.93
N TYR A 115 1.57 8.25 -16.19
CA TYR A 115 1.04 9.09 -17.27
C TYR A 115 -0.40 9.56 -17.01
N ILE A 116 -1.30 8.64 -16.66
CA ILE A 116 -2.71 8.98 -16.38
C ILE A 116 -2.82 9.91 -15.16
N SER A 117 -2.00 9.67 -14.13
CA SER A 117 -1.94 10.51 -12.92
C SER A 117 -1.47 11.93 -13.27
N LYS A 118 -0.44 12.05 -14.12
CA LYS A 118 0.06 13.35 -14.62
C LYS A 118 -1.02 14.10 -15.41
N GLN A 119 -1.75 13.41 -16.28
CA GLN A 119 -2.84 14.01 -17.07
C GLN A 119 -3.98 14.53 -16.18
N ALA A 120 -4.41 13.77 -15.17
CA ALA A 120 -5.43 14.21 -14.22
C ALA A 120 -4.97 15.44 -13.43
N LYS A 121 -3.72 15.43 -12.93
CA LYS A 121 -3.13 16.57 -12.23
C LYS A 121 -3.06 17.83 -13.08
N GLN A 122 -2.73 17.71 -14.37
CA GLN A 122 -2.73 18.85 -15.30
C GLN A 122 -4.12 19.46 -15.52
N ARG A 123 -5.19 18.69 -15.28
CA ARG A 123 -6.58 19.12 -15.39
C ARG A 123 -7.20 19.53 -14.05
N ASP A 124 -6.41 19.51 -12.97
CA ASP A 124 -6.90 19.68 -11.60
C ASP A 124 -8.02 18.68 -11.23
N GLU A 125 -7.95 17.47 -11.80
CA GLU A 125 -8.90 16.39 -11.56
C GLU A 125 -8.37 15.47 -10.45
N TYR A 126 -9.21 15.24 -9.43
CA TYR A 126 -8.96 14.17 -8.47
C TYR A 126 -9.13 12.82 -9.17
N LEU A 127 -8.14 11.93 -9.00
CA LEU A 127 -8.13 10.62 -9.63
C LEU A 127 -7.91 9.53 -8.57
N CYS A 128 -8.87 8.60 -8.50
CA CYS A 128 -8.75 7.33 -7.78
C CYS A 128 -8.87 6.17 -8.78
N LEU A 129 -7.80 5.37 -8.89
CA LEU A 129 -7.77 4.14 -9.67
C LEU A 129 -8.24 2.97 -8.82
N GLU A 130 -9.30 2.31 -9.27
CA GLU A 130 -9.96 1.22 -8.56
C GLU A 130 -9.80 -0.08 -9.32
N ILE A 131 -9.18 -1.07 -8.68
CA ILE A 131 -8.92 -2.38 -9.29
C ILE A 131 -9.40 -3.46 -8.34
N ASN A 132 -10.31 -4.30 -8.82
CA ASN A 132 -10.66 -5.55 -8.19
C ASN A 132 -9.99 -6.67 -8.99
N GLY A 133 -8.99 -7.30 -8.39
CA GLY A 133 -8.18 -8.32 -9.04
C GLY A 133 -8.89 -9.65 -9.23
N GLU A 134 -10.08 -9.86 -8.63
CA GLU A 134 -10.85 -11.11 -8.71
C GLU A 134 -10.06 -12.37 -8.30
N ASN A 135 -9.02 -12.19 -7.46
CA ASN A 135 -7.99 -13.15 -7.04
C ASN A 135 -7.03 -13.61 -8.15
N ASN A 136 -6.92 -12.87 -9.26
CA ASN A 136 -5.89 -13.09 -10.26
C ASN A 136 -4.49 -12.76 -9.69
N SER A 137 -3.45 -13.22 -10.40
CA SER A 137 -2.05 -12.97 -10.04
C SER A 137 -1.52 -11.71 -10.73
N PHE A 138 -0.88 -10.81 -9.97
CA PHE A 138 -0.44 -9.49 -10.40
C PHE A 138 1.03 -9.26 -10.07
N ASP A 139 1.91 -10.05 -10.66
CA ASP A 139 3.34 -9.88 -10.44
C ASP A 139 3.81 -8.50 -10.95
N HIS A 140 4.52 -7.77 -10.08
CA HIS A 140 5.08 -6.44 -10.34
C HIS A 140 4.06 -5.36 -10.76
N LEU A 141 2.76 -5.53 -10.45
CA LEU A 141 1.75 -4.54 -10.83
C LEU A 141 2.10 -3.15 -10.30
N PHE A 142 2.13 -2.18 -11.21
CA PHE A 142 2.50 -0.78 -10.96
C PHE A 142 3.89 -0.57 -10.36
N ALA A 143 4.82 -1.49 -10.62
CA ALA A 143 6.19 -1.33 -10.17
C ALA A 143 6.81 -0.02 -10.70
N PHE A 144 7.52 0.70 -9.82
CA PHE A 144 8.23 1.95 -10.09
C PHE A 144 7.39 3.17 -10.50
N ALA A 145 6.05 3.09 -10.46
CA ALA A 145 5.21 4.26 -10.77
C ALA A 145 5.56 5.48 -9.90
N ARG A 146 5.93 6.61 -10.50
CA ARG A 146 6.24 7.85 -9.78
C ARG A 146 5.03 8.78 -9.75
N ASN A 147 4.85 9.50 -8.63
CA ASN A 147 3.69 10.38 -8.41
C ASN A 147 2.32 9.75 -8.75
N PRO A 148 2.05 8.49 -8.34
CA PRO A 148 0.79 7.86 -8.67
C PRO A 148 -0.37 8.58 -7.97
N CYS A 149 -1.53 8.59 -8.65
CA CYS A 149 -2.81 8.98 -8.07
C CYS A 149 -3.25 8.03 -6.94
N ASP A 150 -4.43 8.27 -6.38
CA ASP A 150 -4.97 7.39 -5.34
C ASP A 150 -5.21 5.99 -5.92
N LEU A 151 -4.71 4.96 -5.24
CA LEU A 151 -4.85 3.57 -5.66
C LEU A 151 -5.66 2.78 -4.64
N PHE A 152 -6.75 2.19 -5.11
CA PHE A 152 -7.55 1.21 -4.38
C PHE A 152 -7.44 -0.14 -5.09
N LEU A 153 -6.73 -1.09 -4.51
CA LEU A 153 -6.56 -2.44 -5.05
C LEU A 153 -7.15 -3.48 -4.08
N GLU A 154 -8.03 -4.34 -4.58
CA GLU A 154 -8.63 -5.42 -3.80
C GLU A 154 -8.60 -6.79 -4.47
N ASN A 155 -8.57 -7.86 -3.67
CA ASN A 155 -8.66 -9.25 -4.12
C ASN A 155 -7.62 -9.57 -5.20
N ALA A 156 -6.34 -9.38 -4.89
CA ALA A 156 -5.24 -9.65 -5.82
C ALA A 156 -4.21 -10.56 -5.15
N THR A 157 -3.63 -11.45 -5.93
CA THR A 157 -2.50 -12.28 -5.50
C THR A 157 -1.26 -11.91 -6.31
N GLY A 158 -0.06 -12.28 -5.89
CA GLY A 158 1.15 -12.14 -6.70
C GLY A 158 2.34 -11.56 -5.95
N ARG A 159 3.46 -11.40 -6.66
CA ARG A 159 4.72 -10.93 -6.09
C ARG A 159 4.99 -9.49 -6.45
N LYS A 160 5.59 -8.74 -5.53
CA LYS A 160 6.10 -7.38 -5.80
C LYS A 160 5.02 -6.40 -6.29
N ILE A 161 3.77 -6.62 -5.90
CA ILE A 161 2.67 -5.68 -6.14
C ILE A 161 3.06 -4.34 -5.52
N CYS A 162 3.00 -3.26 -6.32
CA CYS A 162 3.38 -1.91 -5.90
C CYS A 162 4.84 -1.81 -5.39
N GLU A 163 5.76 -2.65 -5.88
CA GLU A 163 7.19 -2.48 -5.62
C GLU A 163 7.66 -1.11 -6.10
N ARG A 164 8.30 -0.33 -5.21
CA ARG A 164 8.80 1.03 -5.48
C ARG A 164 7.74 2.01 -5.97
N PHE A 165 6.49 1.75 -5.64
CA PHE A 165 5.40 2.68 -5.91
C PHE A 165 5.62 3.99 -5.16
N GLY A 166 5.66 5.13 -5.85
CA GLY A 166 5.97 6.43 -5.26
C GLY A 166 7.42 6.60 -4.78
N PHE A 167 8.36 5.73 -5.18
CA PHE A 167 9.78 5.88 -4.84
C PHE A 167 10.32 7.23 -5.35
N HIS A 168 11.07 7.96 -4.51
CA HIS A 168 11.60 9.32 -4.75
C HIS A 168 10.59 10.46 -4.99
N SER A 169 9.33 10.15 -5.31
CA SER A 169 8.36 11.14 -5.75
C SER A 169 7.13 11.25 -4.84
N GLY A 170 6.91 10.23 -4.02
CA GLY A 170 5.76 10.13 -3.15
C GLY A 170 4.54 9.57 -3.84
N PHE A 171 3.49 9.44 -3.05
CA PHE A 171 2.17 8.98 -3.46
C PHE A 171 1.11 9.68 -2.61
N ASN A 172 -0.13 9.73 -3.09
CA ASN A 172 -1.25 10.25 -2.32
C ASN A 172 -1.81 9.14 -1.41
N ASN A 173 -2.88 8.45 -1.80
CA ASN A 173 -3.44 7.38 -0.99
C ASN A 173 -3.21 6.00 -1.61
N LEU A 174 -2.81 5.03 -0.78
CA LEU A 174 -2.71 3.62 -1.15
C LEU A 174 -3.61 2.79 -0.24
N ALA A 175 -4.57 2.10 -0.82
CA ALA A 175 -5.41 1.16 -0.12
C ALA A 175 -5.35 -0.24 -0.73
N LEU A 176 -4.96 -1.22 0.08
CA LEU A 176 -4.80 -2.62 -0.29
C LEU A 176 -5.73 -3.49 0.57
N PHE A 177 -6.58 -4.29 -0.08
CA PHE A 177 -7.57 -5.13 0.59
C PHE A 177 -7.54 -6.57 0.07
N ASN A 178 -7.47 -7.57 0.96
CA ASN A 178 -7.46 -8.99 0.56
C ASN A 178 -6.34 -9.31 -0.44
N ILE A 179 -5.11 -8.89 -0.12
CA ILE A 179 -3.95 -9.09 -0.98
C ILE A 179 -3.10 -10.24 -0.42
N SER A 180 -2.64 -11.14 -1.29
CA SER A 180 -1.69 -12.19 -0.88
C SER A 180 -0.49 -12.36 -1.80
N GLY A 181 0.68 -12.57 -1.22
CA GLY A 181 1.89 -12.95 -1.95
C GLY A 181 3.17 -12.34 -1.38
N ASP A 182 4.25 -12.36 -2.16
CA ASP A 182 5.59 -12.05 -1.65
C ASP A 182 6.05 -10.64 -2.05
N ASN A 183 6.79 -9.94 -1.18
CA ASN A 183 7.38 -8.63 -1.45
C ASN A 183 6.37 -7.53 -1.80
N ILE A 184 5.14 -7.62 -1.28
CA ILE A 184 4.10 -6.61 -1.49
C ILE A 184 4.58 -5.27 -0.95
N GLY A 185 4.57 -4.21 -1.77
CA GLY A 185 5.02 -2.88 -1.35
C GLY A 185 6.51 -2.80 -1.02
N HIS A 186 7.34 -3.70 -1.57
CA HIS A 186 8.80 -3.63 -1.41
C HIS A 186 9.32 -2.25 -1.84
N VAL A 187 9.99 -1.53 -0.94
CA VAL A 187 10.51 -0.17 -1.14
C VAL A 187 9.42 0.84 -1.54
N LEU A 188 8.17 0.60 -1.11
CA LEU A 188 7.04 1.52 -1.29
C LEU A 188 7.40 2.89 -0.71
N GLY A 189 7.25 3.94 -1.53
CA GLY A 189 7.38 5.33 -1.12
C GLY A 189 8.78 5.77 -0.66
N ALA A 190 9.77 4.88 -0.60
CA ALA A 190 11.06 5.21 0.02
C ALA A 190 11.77 6.37 -0.69
N ASN A 191 12.58 7.11 0.09
CA ASN A 191 13.32 8.29 -0.32
C ASN A 191 12.44 9.41 -0.92
N SER A 192 11.15 9.45 -0.59
CA SER A 192 10.25 10.55 -0.90
C SER A 192 10.12 11.51 0.28
N GLU A 193 9.99 12.80 0.01
CA GLU A 193 9.63 13.79 1.05
C GLU A 193 8.21 13.63 1.59
N LYS A 194 7.31 13.00 0.81
CA LYS A 194 5.87 12.91 1.11
C LYS A 194 5.28 11.56 0.74
N GLY A 195 4.39 11.06 1.58
CA GLY A 195 3.42 10.02 1.27
C GLY A 195 2.10 10.38 1.95
N GLY A 196 0.97 10.04 1.35
CA GLY A 196 -0.32 10.26 2.00
C GLY A 196 -0.68 9.10 2.91
N ASN A 197 -1.88 8.54 2.75
CA ASN A 197 -2.40 7.51 3.65
C ASN A 197 -2.14 6.11 3.10
N ILE A 198 -1.72 5.20 3.98
CA ILE A 198 -1.63 3.76 3.67
C ILE A 198 -2.69 3.02 4.48
N ILE A 199 -3.56 2.30 3.77
CA ILE A 199 -4.67 1.55 4.35
C ILE A 199 -4.56 0.09 3.91
N LEU A 200 -4.33 -0.80 4.85
CA LEU A 200 -4.10 -2.22 4.61
C LEU A 200 -5.14 -3.04 5.37
N SER A 201 -5.79 -3.98 4.69
CA SER A 201 -6.68 -4.92 5.37
C SER A 201 -6.62 -6.31 4.77
N ASN A 202 -6.51 -7.33 5.62
CA ASN A 202 -6.47 -8.73 5.20
C ASN A 202 -5.33 -8.98 4.19
N ILE A 203 -4.11 -8.63 4.59
CA ILE A 203 -2.90 -8.80 3.75
C ILE A 203 -2.12 -10.01 4.26
N SER A 204 -1.65 -10.85 3.35
CA SER A 204 -0.83 -12.01 3.74
C SER A 204 0.34 -12.32 2.81
N GLY A 205 1.40 -12.92 3.36
CA GLY A 205 2.52 -13.46 2.57
C GLY A 205 3.89 -13.21 3.19
N ASN A 206 4.93 -13.11 2.36
CA ASN A 206 6.31 -12.97 2.85
C ASN A 206 6.92 -11.63 2.42
N MET A 207 7.82 -11.08 3.24
CA MET A 207 8.53 -9.83 2.97
C MET A 207 7.58 -8.66 2.67
N LEU A 208 6.51 -8.51 3.46
CA LEU A 208 5.55 -7.43 3.26
C LEU A 208 6.20 -6.08 3.62
N PHE A 209 6.15 -5.12 2.71
CA PHE A 209 6.64 -3.75 2.88
C PHE A 209 8.10 -3.67 3.33
N GLU A 210 8.93 -4.62 2.90
CA GLU A 210 10.37 -4.57 3.15
C GLU A 210 10.98 -3.31 2.51
N GLY A 211 11.74 -2.54 3.29
CA GLY A 211 12.33 -1.27 2.87
C GLY A 211 11.33 -0.16 2.53
N ALA A 212 10.05 -0.34 2.82
CA ALA A 212 9.03 0.68 2.59
C ALA A 212 9.26 1.89 3.51
N LEU A 213 8.98 3.08 2.97
CA LEU A 213 8.93 4.36 3.69
C LEU A 213 10.23 4.80 4.36
N VAL A 214 11.36 4.20 3.96
CA VAL A 214 12.68 4.65 4.40
C VAL A 214 12.89 6.09 3.94
N GLY A 215 13.03 7.01 4.89
CA GLY A 215 13.18 8.44 4.61
C GLY A 215 11.92 9.13 4.09
N THR A 216 10.72 8.66 4.45
CA THR A 216 9.46 9.22 3.94
C THR A 216 8.42 9.50 5.00
N ASN A 217 7.91 10.73 4.98
CA ASN A 217 6.85 11.19 5.87
C ASN A 217 5.50 10.79 5.28
N ILE A 218 4.78 9.89 5.96
CA ILE A 218 3.41 9.52 5.59
C ILE A 218 2.40 10.20 6.51
N ASN A 219 1.22 10.53 5.98
CA ASN A 219 0.13 11.10 6.78
C ASN A 219 -0.43 10.09 7.78
N SER A 220 -0.67 8.84 7.35
CA SER A 220 -1.15 7.79 8.26
C SER A 220 -0.90 6.39 7.74
N LEU A 221 -0.84 5.44 8.69
CA LEU A 221 -0.82 4.01 8.45
C LEU A 221 -1.95 3.35 9.23
N THR A 222 -2.90 2.75 8.53
CA THR A 222 -3.93 1.89 9.13
C THR A 222 -3.80 0.49 8.56
N ALA A 223 -3.47 -0.49 9.40
CA ALA A 223 -3.32 -1.88 9.01
C ALA A 223 -4.17 -2.80 9.89
N SER A 224 -5.00 -3.65 9.28
CA SER A 224 -5.81 -4.65 9.98
C SER A 224 -5.71 -6.05 9.38
N ASP A 225 -5.68 -7.08 10.23
CA ASP A 225 -5.67 -8.48 9.82
C ASP A 225 -4.49 -8.79 8.87
N ILE A 226 -3.29 -8.46 9.31
CA ILE A 226 -2.05 -8.68 8.54
C ILE A 226 -1.40 -9.98 9.03
N LYS A 227 -1.04 -10.88 8.11
CA LYS A 227 -0.39 -12.15 8.41
C LYS A 227 0.80 -12.40 7.51
N GLY A 228 2.02 -12.35 8.03
CA GLY A 228 3.18 -12.59 7.17
C GLY A 228 4.50 -12.12 7.74
N TYR A 229 5.58 -12.50 7.06
CA TYR A 229 6.93 -12.06 7.41
C TYR A 229 7.20 -10.65 6.89
N CYS A 230 7.89 -9.84 7.71
CA CYS A 230 8.27 -8.44 7.48
C CYS A 230 7.14 -7.40 7.53
N PHE A 231 7.47 -6.26 8.14
CA PHE A 231 6.78 -4.99 8.04
C PHE A 231 7.84 -3.91 8.32
N SER A 232 8.26 -3.18 7.28
CA SER A 232 9.26 -2.09 7.26
C SER A 232 10.38 -2.10 8.31
N GLN A 233 11.61 -2.37 7.85
CA GLN A 233 12.82 -1.90 8.54
C GLN A 233 13.10 -0.44 8.17
N GLY A 234 13.17 0.46 9.15
CA GLY A 234 13.71 1.81 8.96
C GLY A 234 12.76 2.85 8.37
N ALA A 235 11.44 2.70 8.54
CA ALA A 235 10.50 3.78 8.21
C ALA A 235 10.80 4.97 9.14
N ASN A 236 11.37 6.03 8.55
CA ASN A 236 11.61 7.31 9.19
C ASN A 236 10.35 8.14 9.06
N LEU A 237 9.49 8.01 10.05
CA LEU A 237 8.16 8.55 10.11
C LEU A 237 8.18 9.86 10.91
N PHE A 238 8.78 10.89 10.32
CA PHE A 238 8.66 12.23 10.86
C PHE A 238 7.22 12.73 10.55
N ASP A 239 6.57 13.34 11.53
CA ASP A 239 5.25 13.99 11.42
C ASP A 239 4.09 13.06 11.03
N LEU A 240 3.92 11.96 11.78
CA LEU A 240 2.86 10.98 11.52
C LEU A 240 1.58 11.34 12.27
N ASP A 241 0.49 11.61 11.54
CA ASP A 241 -0.78 11.98 12.20
C ASP A 241 -1.45 10.78 12.90
N LEU A 242 -1.32 9.55 12.35
CA LEU A 242 -2.06 8.39 12.85
C LEU A 242 -1.44 7.04 12.46
N ILE A 243 -1.20 6.17 13.45
CA ILE A 243 -0.92 4.74 13.27
C ILE A 243 -2.00 3.90 13.96
N ILE A 244 -2.63 3.00 13.21
CA ILE A 244 -3.55 1.99 13.75
C ILE A 244 -3.12 0.62 13.24
N LEU A 245 -2.69 -0.27 14.12
CA LEU A 245 -2.46 -1.68 13.80
C LEU A 245 -3.41 -2.58 14.59
N LYS A 246 -4.11 -3.48 13.90
CA LYS A 246 -5.05 -4.42 14.51
C LYS A 246 -4.86 -5.83 13.94
N ASN A 247 -4.73 -6.84 14.79
CA ASN A 247 -4.55 -8.24 14.37
C ASN A 247 -3.39 -8.40 13.38
N VAL A 248 -2.22 -7.86 13.74
CA VAL A 248 -0.99 -7.97 12.94
C VAL A 248 -0.16 -9.09 13.54
N LEU A 249 -0.17 -10.25 12.89
CA LEU A 249 0.32 -11.51 13.44
C LEU A 249 1.50 -12.07 12.64
N ASP A 250 2.38 -12.79 13.35
CA ASP A 250 3.56 -13.46 12.79
C ASP A 250 4.54 -12.52 12.07
N VAL A 251 4.53 -11.23 12.43
CA VAL A 251 5.39 -10.22 11.81
C VAL A 251 6.78 -10.26 12.42
N ALA A 252 7.82 -10.30 11.58
CA ALA A 252 9.19 -10.09 12.00
C ALA A 252 9.64 -8.68 11.61
N GLY A 253 10.47 -8.04 12.44
CA GLY A 253 11.14 -6.79 12.06
C GLY A 253 10.25 -5.55 11.95
N LEU A 254 9.10 -5.51 12.64
CA LEU A 254 8.26 -4.32 12.72
C LEU A 254 9.01 -3.19 13.45
N SER A 255 9.52 -2.22 12.70
CA SER A 255 10.21 -1.05 13.26
C SER A 255 9.59 0.26 12.74
N PHE A 256 9.29 1.16 13.66
CA PHE A 256 8.82 2.51 13.35
C PHE A 256 9.71 3.51 14.07
N TYR A 257 10.34 4.40 13.32
CA TYR A 257 11.08 5.53 13.88
C TYR A 257 10.21 6.76 13.71
N SER A 258 9.58 7.23 14.79
CA SER A 258 8.81 8.47 14.73
C SER A 258 9.24 9.41 15.85
N THR A 259 9.57 10.65 15.47
CA THR A 259 9.82 11.72 16.44
C THR A 259 8.53 12.43 16.84
N GLU A 260 7.47 12.37 16.02
CA GLU A 260 6.24 13.13 16.22
C GLU A 260 5.04 12.34 15.70
N ALA A 261 4.59 11.34 16.48
CA ALA A 261 3.35 10.63 16.17
C ALA A 261 2.22 11.09 17.10
N ASP A 262 1.15 11.65 16.54
CA ASP A 262 0.04 12.17 17.35
C ASP A 262 -0.76 11.05 18.02
N VAL A 263 -1.06 9.98 17.28
CA VAL A 263 -1.89 8.87 17.76
C VAL A 263 -1.34 7.54 17.27
N VAL A 264 -0.96 6.68 18.22
CA VAL A 264 -0.54 5.28 17.95
C VAL A 264 -1.47 4.32 18.67
N CYS A 265 -2.04 3.36 17.95
CA CYS A 265 -2.91 2.32 18.47
C CYS A 265 -2.48 0.93 17.97
N PHE A 266 -2.26 0.01 18.90
CA PHE A 266 -1.96 -1.39 18.62
C PHE A 266 -3.02 -2.29 19.28
N GLU A 267 -3.58 -3.27 18.57
CA GLU A 267 -4.53 -4.25 19.11
C GLU A 267 -4.18 -5.65 18.55
N ASN A 268 -3.91 -6.64 19.41
CA ASN A 268 -3.51 -8.01 19.01
C ASN A 268 -2.35 -8.03 17.99
N VAL A 269 -1.22 -7.39 18.33
CA VAL A 269 0.00 -7.45 17.51
C VAL A 269 0.91 -8.53 18.09
N SER A 270 1.31 -9.52 17.30
CA SER A 270 2.29 -10.53 17.69
C SER A 270 3.47 -10.55 16.73
N SER A 271 4.68 -10.61 17.28
CA SER A 271 5.92 -10.72 16.53
C SER A 271 6.65 -11.99 16.97
N LYS A 272 7.17 -12.76 16.01
CA LYS A 272 7.99 -13.96 16.29
C LYS A 272 9.43 -13.60 16.67
N ASP A 273 9.91 -12.47 16.18
CA ASP A 273 11.28 -11.98 16.33
C ASP A 273 11.27 -10.58 16.97
N LEU A 274 10.69 -10.45 18.18
CA LEU A 274 10.85 -9.24 19.01
C LEU A 274 12.21 -9.24 19.74
N ILE A 275 13.05 -10.23 19.43
CA ILE A 275 14.38 -10.44 19.99
C ILE A 275 15.37 -9.67 19.11
N SER A 276 16.01 -8.65 19.69
CA SER A 276 17.04 -7.75 19.12
C SER A 276 16.61 -6.39 18.54
N ALA A 277 15.43 -5.88 18.88
CA ALA A 277 15.27 -4.42 18.99
C ALA A 277 15.92 -3.92 20.30
N GLU A 278 17.19 -4.27 20.55
CA GLU A 278 18.02 -3.53 21.52
C GLU A 278 18.26 -2.09 21.03
N ASN A 279 17.92 -1.79 19.77
CA ASN A 279 17.81 -0.45 19.24
C ASN A 279 16.38 -0.18 18.73
N ASP A 280 15.66 0.61 19.52
CA ASP A 280 14.91 1.77 19.06
C ASP A 280 13.46 1.58 18.57
N PHE A 281 12.57 1.26 19.50
CA PHE A 281 11.32 2.03 19.56
C PHE A 281 11.61 3.37 20.26
N ARG A 282 12.42 4.24 19.63
CA ARG A 282 12.71 5.57 20.18
C ARG A 282 11.64 6.54 19.73
N ILE A 283 10.68 6.77 20.61
CA ILE A 283 9.75 7.89 20.48
C ILE A 283 10.36 9.06 21.24
N PHE A 284 10.90 10.01 20.48
CA PHE A 284 11.53 11.21 21.01
C PHE A 284 10.44 12.28 21.25
N ARG A 285 10.27 12.74 22.50
CA ARG A 285 9.29 13.76 22.95
C ARG A 285 7.81 13.35 22.89
N GLU A 286 6.99 14.16 23.60
CA GLU A 286 5.55 14.16 23.99
C GLU A 286 4.48 13.44 23.12
N SER A 287 4.84 12.39 22.39
CA SER A 287 3.91 11.51 21.70
C SER A 287 3.23 10.63 22.75
N TYR A 288 1.91 10.75 22.88
CA TYR A 288 1.16 9.90 23.79
C TYR A 288 0.95 8.53 23.15
N ILE A 289 1.79 7.57 23.52
CA ILE A 289 1.60 6.19 23.11
C ILE A 289 0.39 5.62 23.85
N HIS A 290 -0.72 5.48 23.14
CA HIS A 290 -1.85 4.69 23.61
C HIS A 290 -1.61 3.21 23.28
N LEU A 291 -0.75 2.57 24.08
CA LEU A 291 -0.57 1.11 24.03
C LEU A 291 -1.83 0.42 24.55
N LEU A 292 -2.60 -0.09 23.61
CA LEU A 292 -3.74 -0.95 23.83
C LEU A 292 -3.30 -2.40 23.85
N LEU A 293 -2.66 -2.79 24.95
CA LEU A 293 -2.45 -4.21 25.20
C LEU A 293 -3.80 -4.82 25.59
N SER A 294 -4.55 -5.30 24.59
CA SER A 294 -5.71 -6.16 24.83
C SER A 294 -5.23 -7.43 25.56
N LYS A 295 -6.07 -7.94 26.48
CA LYS A 295 -5.81 -9.06 27.41
C LYS A 295 -5.34 -10.40 26.81
N ASN A 296 -5.12 -10.49 25.49
CA ASN A 296 -4.80 -11.72 24.76
C ASN A 296 -3.33 -11.82 24.34
N LEU A 297 -2.41 -11.08 24.96
CA LEU A 297 -0.99 -11.44 24.92
C LEU A 297 -0.85 -12.81 25.59
N SER A 298 -0.76 -13.86 24.77
CA SER A 298 -0.72 -15.24 25.23
C SER A 298 0.53 -15.49 26.07
N SER A 299 0.40 -16.48 26.94
CA SER A 299 1.36 -16.99 27.93
C SER A 299 2.72 -17.49 27.39
N ASN A 300 3.13 -17.07 26.18
CA ASN A 300 4.37 -17.47 25.52
C ASN A 300 5.34 -16.30 25.26
N LEU A 301 5.12 -15.14 25.88
CA LEU A 301 6.16 -14.13 26.00
C LEU A 301 7.09 -14.52 27.16
N ASP A 302 7.90 -15.56 26.92
CA ASP A 302 9.10 -15.78 27.71
C ASP A 302 10.07 -14.63 27.38
N GLU A 303 10.15 -13.70 28.34
CA GLU A 303 11.22 -12.73 28.58
C GLU A 303 11.56 -11.74 27.43
N HIS A 304 11.54 -10.43 27.76
CA HIS A 304 11.98 -9.27 26.95
C HIS A 304 10.95 -8.59 26.02
N PHE A 305 9.90 -8.02 26.60
CA PHE A 305 9.26 -6.83 26.02
C PHE A 305 9.79 -5.57 26.71
N THR A 306 10.76 -4.88 26.12
CA THR A 306 11.30 -3.62 26.67
C THR A 306 10.78 -2.45 25.83
N LEU A 307 9.88 -1.65 26.39
CA LEU A 307 9.60 -0.30 25.88
C LEU A 307 10.69 0.64 26.42
N GLN A 308 11.70 0.96 25.61
CA GLN A 308 12.66 2.00 25.93
C GLN A 308 12.13 3.36 25.47
N PHE A 309 11.72 4.20 26.42
CA PHE A 309 11.53 5.62 26.15
C PHE A 309 12.92 6.26 26.07
N GLY A 310 13.35 6.63 24.87
CA GLY A 310 14.60 7.35 24.66
C GLY A 310 14.49 8.78 25.17
N SER A 311 14.74 9.01 26.46
CA SER A 311 15.06 10.35 26.93
C SER A 311 16.50 10.64 26.52
N SER A 312 16.70 11.49 25.52
CA SER A 312 17.98 12.17 25.32
C SER A 312 18.17 13.25 26.40
N PHE A 313 18.05 12.86 27.68
CA PHE A 313 18.50 13.65 28.82
C PHE A 313 19.07 12.70 29.85
N ASN A 314 20.32 12.98 30.20
CA ASN A 314 21.17 12.22 31.09
C ASN A 314 20.78 12.49 32.56
N ASP A 315 19.49 12.42 32.90
CA ASP A 315 19.00 12.71 34.25
C ASP A 315 18.15 11.59 34.83
N SER A 316 18.53 11.20 36.04
CA SER A 316 18.00 10.16 36.90
C SER A 316 16.64 10.56 37.51
N THR A 317 15.68 10.95 36.68
CA THR A 317 14.32 11.24 37.14
C THR A 317 13.50 9.97 37.33
N ARG A 318 13.04 9.79 38.57
CA ARG A 318 12.16 8.74 39.07
C ARG A 318 10.96 8.51 38.15
N HIS A 319 10.62 7.25 37.93
CA HIS A 319 9.31 6.82 37.43
C HIS A 319 8.22 7.25 38.41
N GLU A 320 7.66 8.44 38.23
CA GLU A 320 6.43 8.83 38.90
C GLU A 320 5.26 7.99 38.37
N ASP A 321 4.40 7.59 39.30
CA ASP A 321 3.23 6.73 39.08
C ASP A 321 2.39 7.22 37.89
N LEU A 322 2.38 6.44 36.80
CA LEU A 322 1.41 6.61 35.72
C LEU A 322 -0.01 6.57 36.31
N PRO A 323 -0.88 7.55 36.01
CA PRO A 323 -2.20 7.64 36.61
C PRO A 323 -2.99 6.34 36.40
N LYS A 324 -3.19 5.60 37.49
CA LYS A 324 -4.01 4.38 37.51
C LYS A 324 -5.45 4.78 37.16
N SER A 325 -5.90 4.37 35.98
CA SER A 325 -7.26 4.53 35.45
C SER A 325 -7.66 5.94 34.98
N PHE A 326 -6.93 6.49 34.01
CA PHE A 326 -7.59 7.40 33.08
C PHE A 326 -8.70 6.64 32.33
N ASN A 327 -9.89 7.24 32.19
CA ASN A 327 -11.07 6.56 31.64
C ASN A 327 -10.92 6.39 30.10
N PHE A 328 -10.14 5.39 29.69
CA PHE A 328 -9.66 5.18 28.32
C PHE A 328 -10.79 5.00 27.31
N HIS A 329 -11.93 4.42 27.71
CA HIS A 329 -13.04 4.02 26.82
C HIS A 329 -13.61 5.13 25.90
N LYS A 330 -13.59 6.41 26.32
CA LYS A 330 -14.12 7.52 25.48
C LYS A 330 -13.14 8.01 24.40
N ARG A 331 -11.84 7.67 24.49
CA ARG A 331 -10.83 8.06 23.47
C ARG A 331 -10.89 7.16 22.21
N TYR A 332 -11.55 6.01 22.28
CA TYR A 332 -11.67 5.02 21.21
C TYR A 332 -12.66 5.33 20.11
N LEU A 333 -13.56 6.30 20.31
CA LEU A 333 -14.65 6.54 19.36
C LEU A 333 -14.09 6.87 17.96
N GLY A 334 -12.99 7.62 17.85
CA GLY A 334 -12.34 7.90 16.57
C GLY A 334 -11.74 6.65 15.91
N ILE A 335 -10.87 5.94 16.62
CA ILE A 335 -10.17 4.74 16.12
C ILE A 335 -11.17 3.65 15.72
N ASN A 336 -12.16 3.35 16.56
CA ASN A 336 -13.19 2.36 16.22
C ASN A 336 -14.02 2.81 15.02
N THR A 337 -14.24 4.11 14.82
CA THR A 337 -14.93 4.61 13.63
C THR A 337 -14.08 4.43 12.37
N ILE A 338 -12.76 4.67 12.45
CA ILE A 338 -11.82 4.43 11.33
C ILE A 338 -11.74 2.93 11.01
N LEU A 339 -11.55 2.07 12.02
CA LEU A 339 -11.54 0.62 11.81
C LEU A 339 -12.88 0.10 11.26
N ASN A 340 -14.01 0.65 11.72
CA ASN A 340 -15.31 0.33 11.16
C ASN A 340 -15.45 0.82 9.71
N LEU A 341 -14.91 1.99 9.37
CA LEU A 341 -14.88 2.48 7.99
C LEU A 341 -14.12 1.50 7.10
N VAL A 342 -12.88 1.13 7.50
CA VAL A 342 -12.03 0.17 6.79
C VAL A 342 -12.73 -1.18 6.64
N LYS A 343 -13.33 -1.73 7.71
CA LYS A 343 -14.07 -3.00 7.66
C LYS A 343 -15.29 -2.94 6.73
N ASN A 344 -15.92 -1.77 6.60
CA ASN A 344 -17.11 -1.56 5.80
C ASN A 344 -16.82 -0.89 4.45
N TYR A 345 -15.57 -0.92 3.95
CA TYR A 345 -15.19 -0.26 2.70
C TYR A 345 -16.08 -0.66 1.51
N LYS A 346 -16.59 -1.90 1.48
CA LYS A 346 -17.48 -2.39 0.42
C LYS A 346 -18.83 -1.66 0.32
N LYS A 347 -19.20 -0.87 1.34
CA LYS A 347 -20.43 -0.04 1.30
C LYS A 347 -20.28 1.22 0.44
N PHE A 348 -19.06 1.56 0.03
CA PHE A 348 -18.80 2.69 -0.85
C PHE A 348 -18.97 2.24 -2.30
N GLU A 349 -19.82 2.93 -3.06
CA GLU A 349 -19.97 2.72 -4.50
C GLU A 349 -18.80 3.34 -5.27
N ASP A 350 -18.26 4.46 -4.78
CA ASP A 350 -17.08 5.16 -5.29
C ASP A 350 -15.96 5.13 -4.23
N ARG A 351 -14.76 4.66 -4.58
CA ARG A 351 -13.65 4.57 -3.61
C ARG A 351 -13.02 5.93 -3.30
N SER A 352 -13.28 6.94 -4.11
CA SER A 352 -12.96 8.33 -3.82
C SER A 352 -13.65 8.81 -2.54
N ASP A 353 -14.92 8.45 -2.36
CA ASP A 353 -15.70 8.77 -1.15
C ASP A 353 -15.14 8.05 0.08
N PHE A 354 -14.59 6.84 -0.09
CA PHE A 354 -13.91 6.12 0.98
C PHE A 354 -12.67 6.89 1.46
N PHE A 355 -11.79 7.32 0.54
CA PHE A 355 -10.59 8.10 0.90
C PHE A 355 -10.95 9.43 1.55
N LYS A 356 -11.89 10.18 0.96
CA LYS A 356 -12.38 11.43 1.53
C LYS A 356 -12.90 11.23 2.96
N ARG A 357 -13.73 10.20 3.18
CA ARG A 357 -14.28 9.91 4.50
C ARG A 357 -13.20 9.46 5.49
N PHE A 358 -12.21 8.72 5.03
CA PHE A 358 -11.07 8.32 5.83
C PHE A 358 -10.28 9.55 6.31
N ASP A 359 -9.96 10.48 5.40
CA ASP A 359 -9.25 11.72 5.75
C ASP A 359 -10.05 12.61 6.70
N GLU A 360 -11.36 12.77 6.50
CA GLU A 360 -12.23 13.50 7.44
C GLU A 360 -12.15 12.93 8.86
N LEU A 361 -12.19 11.60 9.00
CA LEU A 361 -12.11 10.94 10.30
C LEU A 361 -10.72 11.04 10.91
N ARG A 362 -9.66 10.95 10.10
CA ARG A 362 -8.27 11.10 10.52
C ARG A 362 -8.02 12.50 11.08
N VAL A 363 -8.33 13.55 10.30
CA VAL A 363 -8.21 14.95 10.70
C VAL A 363 -9.08 15.25 11.91
N SER A 364 -10.32 14.75 11.95
CA SER A 364 -11.17 14.91 13.13
C SER A 364 -10.59 14.22 14.37
N SER A 365 -9.89 13.10 14.22
CA SER A 365 -9.29 12.36 15.34
C SER A 365 -8.08 13.11 15.88
N LYS A 366 -7.21 13.63 14.99
CA LYS A 366 -6.08 14.52 15.34
C LYS A 366 -6.55 15.78 16.06
N ASN A 367 -7.48 16.55 15.47
CA ASN A 367 -8.00 17.78 16.09
C ASN A 367 -8.67 17.56 17.46
N LYS A 368 -9.32 16.40 17.66
CA LYS A 368 -9.92 16.04 18.97
C LYS A 368 -8.86 15.66 19.99
N PHE A 369 -7.73 15.14 19.54
CA PHE A 369 -6.59 14.80 20.37
C PHE A 369 -5.88 16.09 20.83
N GLU A 370 -5.53 16.96 19.89
CA GLU A 370 -4.89 18.26 20.16
C GLU A 370 -5.68 19.14 21.13
N LYS A 371 -7.01 19.26 20.96
CA LYS A 371 -7.87 20.08 21.85
C LYS A 371 -7.94 19.61 23.30
N ARG A 372 -7.46 18.40 23.61
CA ARG A 372 -7.53 17.79 24.94
C ARG A 372 -6.20 17.81 25.68
N LEU A 373 -5.12 18.15 24.98
CA LEU A 373 -3.87 18.61 25.56
C LEU A 373 -4.05 20.07 25.98
#